data_AF-A0A829WMI3-F1
#
_entry.id   AF-A0A829WMI3-F1
#
_cell.length_a   1.000
_cell.length_b   1.000
_cell.length_c   1.000
_cell.angle_alpha   90.00
_cell.angle_beta   90.00
_cell.angle_gamma   90.00
#
_symmetry.space_group_name_H-M   'P 1'
#
loop_
_entity.id
_entity.type
_entity.pdbx_description
1 polymer ?
#
loop_
_entity_poly.entity_id
_entity_poly.type
_entity_poly.pdbx_seq_one_letter_code
_entity_poly.pdbx_strand_id
1 'polypeptide(L)' 'MVRDFQSVVGYEARKHFLEMTGMMPDEVCACVGTGSNSIGMFKPFLDDPMDITGVEHYGYGDQFMD' A
#
# COMPACT_ATOMS: atom_id res chain seq x y z
N MET A 1 13.19 -10.38 5.50
CA MET A 1 13.64 -9.54 6.63
C MET A 1 12.93 -8.18 6.64
N VAL A 2 13.28 -7.20 5.79
CA VAL A 2 12.62 -5.86 5.80
C VAL A 2 11.11 -5.96 5.58
N ARG A 3 10.66 -6.71 4.57
CA ARG A 3 9.23 -7.00 4.33
C ARG A 3 8.52 -7.55 5.56
N ASP A 4 9.15 -8.49 6.26
CA ASP A 4 8.51 -9.21 7.35
C ASP A 4 8.39 -8.31 8.59
N PHE A 5 9.38 -7.46 8.86
CA PHE A 5 9.28 -6.47 9.93
C PHE A 5 8.31 -5.33 9.61
N GLN A 6 8.21 -4.92 8.35
CA GLN A 6 7.27 -3.87 7.94
C GLN A 6 5.82 -4.39 7.82
N SER A 7 5.62 -5.71 7.76
CA SER A 7 4.28 -6.29 7.56
C SER A 7 3.28 -6.01 8.67
N VAL A 8 3.75 -5.66 9.87
CA VAL A 8 2.90 -5.24 10.99
C VAL A 8 1.95 -4.11 10.59
N VAL A 9 2.41 -3.17 9.76
CA VAL A 9 1.61 -2.03 9.30
C VAL A 9 0.39 -2.50 8.50
N GLY A 10 0.57 -3.42 7.55
CA GLY A 10 -0.55 -3.97 6.78
C GLY A 10 -1.52 -4.77 7.64
N TYR A 11 -1.03 -5.53 8.63
CA TYR A 11 -1.88 -6.37 9.48
C TYR A 11 -2.76 -5.51 10.39
N GLU A 12 -2.19 -4.46 10.97
CA GLU A 12 -2.94 -3.47 11.76
C GLU A 12 -3.91 -2.68 10.89
N ALA A 13 -3.49 -2.23 9.70
CA ALA A 13 -4.38 -1.51 8.79
C ALA A 13 -5.60 -2.35 8.39
N ARG A 14 -5.39 -3.62 8.02
CA ARG A 14 -6.48 -4.56 7.67
C ARG A 14 -7.45 -4.74 8.83
N LYS A 15 -6.93 -4.97 10.04
CA LYS A 15 -7.72 -5.14 11.25
C LYS A 15 -8.54 -3.88 11.56
N HIS A 16 -7.89 -2.72 11.64
CA HIS A 16 -8.55 -1.46 11.98
C HIS A 16 -9.59 -1.06 10.93
N PHE A 17 -9.30 -1.26 9.64
CA PHE A 17 -10.25 -0.95 8.58
C PHE A 17 -11.52 -1.80 8.71
N LEU A 18 -11.37 -3.11 8.94
CA LEU A 18 -12.51 -4.01 9.13
C LEU A 18 -13.29 -3.67 10.40
N GLU A 19 -12.62 -3.33 11.50
CA GLU A 19 -13.26 -2.91 12.77
C GLU A 19 -14.05 -1.60 12.60
N MET A 20 -13.56 -0.67 11.79
CA MET A 20 -14.19 0.63 11.58
C MET A 20 -15.34 0.60 10.56
N THR A 21 -15.22 -0.21 9.51
CA THR A 21 -16.12 -0.17 8.36
C THR A 21 -17.01 -1.41 8.22
N GLY A 22 -16.64 -2.52 8.85
CA GLY A 22 -17.32 -3.81 8.71
C GLY A 22 -17.09 -4.50 7.35
N MET A 23 -16.26 -3.93 6.48
CA MET A 23 -15.92 -4.48 5.17
C MET A 23 -14.43 -4.32 4.86
N MET A 24 -13.98 -4.91 3.75
CA MET A 24 -12.63 -4.70 3.25
C MET A 24 -12.56 -3.49 2.32
N PRO A 25 -11.38 -2.86 2.17
CA PRO A 25 -11.21 -1.78 1.21
C PRO A 25 -11.32 -2.30 -0.23
N ASP A 26 -11.78 -1.45 -1.14
CA ASP A 26 -11.77 -1.73 -2.58
C ASP A 26 -10.35 -1.61 -3.17
N GLU A 27 -9.51 -0.76 -2.58
CA GLU A 27 -8.14 -0.51 -3.00
C GLU A 27 -7.24 -0.15 -1.81
N VAL A 28 -5.99 -0.64 -1.82
CA VAL A 28 -4.94 -0.21 -0.90
C VAL A 28 -3.82 0.49 -1.67
N CYS A 29 -3.43 1.68 -1.20
CA CYS A 29 -2.42 2.51 -1.85
C CYS A 29 -1.28 2.85 -0.90
N ALA A 30 -0.04 2.81 -1.41
CA ALA A 30 1.14 3.26 -0.66
C ALA A 30 2.21 3.85 -1.60
N CYS A 31 2.97 4.84 -1.12
CA CYS A 31 4.05 5.43 -1.90
C CYS A 31 5.22 4.47 -2.03
N VAL A 32 5.85 4.44 -3.21
CA VAL A 32 6.97 3.56 -3.54
C VAL A 32 8.19 4.42 -3.82
N GLY A 33 9.04 4.56 -2.80
CA GLY A 33 10.44 4.99 -2.97
C GLY A 33 11.33 3.76 -3.05
N THR A 34 12.00 3.41 -1.95
CA THR A 34 12.70 2.12 -1.79
C THR A 34 11.74 0.94 -1.54
N GLY A 35 10.43 1.20 -1.39
CA GLY A 35 9.36 0.18 -1.33
C GLY A 35 9.15 -0.54 0.01
N SER A 36 9.87 -0.18 1.08
CA SER A 36 9.75 -0.87 2.38
C SER A 36 8.39 -0.69 3.05
N ASN A 37 7.81 0.52 2.99
CA ASN A 37 6.48 0.79 3.52
C ASN A 37 5.41 0.04 2.71
N SER A 38 5.53 0.06 1.38
CA SER A 38 4.52 -0.44 0.46
C SER A 38 4.44 -1.96 0.55
N ILE A 39 5.58 -2.65 0.56
CA ILE A 39 5.60 -4.11 0.69
C ILE A 39 5.12 -4.58 2.07
N GLY A 40 5.31 -3.78 3.12
CA GLY A 40 4.77 -4.04 4.45
C GLY A 40 3.25 -3.87 4.49
N MET A 41 2.75 -2.80 3.85
CA MET A 41 1.32 -2.51 3.74
C MET A 41 0.59 -3.57 2.91
N PHE A 42 1.11 -3.93 1.73
CA PHE A 42 0.38 -4.78 0.77
C PHE A 42 0.35 -6.25 1.15
N LYS A 43 1.36 -6.76 1.88
CA LYS A 43 1.49 -8.20 2.17
C LYS A 43 0.21 -8.85 2.72
N PRO A 44 -0.54 -8.24 3.67
CA PRO A 44 -1.73 -8.87 4.24
C PRO A 44 -2.98 -8.81 3.35
N PHE A 45 -2.90 -8.12 2.22
CA PHE A 45 -3.99 -7.91 1.26
C PHE A 45 -3.77 -8.67 -0.07
N LEU A 46 -2.61 -9.32 -0.25
CA LEU A 46 -2.24 -9.98 -1.53
C LEU A 46 -3.20 -11.09 -1.97
N ASP A 47 -3.88 -11.75 -1.02
CA ASP A 47 -4.83 -12.84 -1.30
C ASP A 47 -6.28 -12.34 -1.38
N ASP A 48 -6.54 -11.05 -1.11
CA ASP A 48 -7.88 -10.47 -1.14
C ASP A 48 -8.18 -9.90 -2.55
N PRO A 49 -9.43 -9.97 -3.04
CA PRO A 49 -9.81 -9.51 -4.38
C PRO A 49 -10.00 -7.98 -4.42
N MET A 50 -8.93 -7.24 -4.21
CA MET A 50 -8.89 -5.76 -4.20
C MET A 50 -7.73 -5.22 -5.03
N ASP A 51 -7.80 -3.94 -5.37
CA ASP A 51 -6.72 -3.28 -6.10
C ASP A 51 -5.57 -2.90 -5.15
N ILE A 52 -4.33 -3.02 -5.65
CA ILE A 52 -3.11 -2.67 -4.92
C ILE A 52 -2.30 -1.69 -5.75
N THR A 53 -2.21 -0.44 -5.30
CA THR A 53 -1.57 0.64 -6.06
C THR A 53 -0.33 1.16 -5.35
N GLY A 54 0.81 1.07 -6.06
CA GLY A 54 2.06 1.72 -5.68
C GLY A 54 2.21 3.08 -6.35
N VAL A 55 2.48 4.13 -5.58
CA VAL A 55 2.66 5.50 -6.12
C VAL A 55 4.12 5.90 -6.07
N GLU A 56 4.79 5.94 -7.22
CA GLU A 56 6.15 6.47 -7.34
C GLU A 56 6.14 7.99 -7.56
N HIS A 57 7.26 8.64 -7.26
CA HIS A 57 7.42 10.06 -7.59
C HIS A 57 7.56 10.23 -9.12
N TYR A 58 6.82 11.18 -9.69
CA TYR A 58 6.93 11.52 -11.13
C TYR A 58 8.01 12.58 -11.43
N GLY A 59 8.69 13.10 -10.40
CA GLY A 59 9.73 14.12 -10.57
C GLY A 59 9.16 15.46 -11.05
N TYR A 60 9.76 16.07 -12.08
CA TYR A 60 9.42 17.42 -12.56
C TYR A 60 8.13 17.53 -13.38
N GLY A 61 7.42 16.42 -13.62
CA GLY A 61 6.07 16.41 -14.22
C GLY A 61 5.83 17.33 -15.41
N ASP A 62 5.97 16.80 -16.62
CA ASP A 62 5.58 17.45 -17.89
C ASP A 62 6.13 18.86 -18.19
N GLN A 63 7.06 19.42 -17.39
CA GLN A 63 7.82 20.63 -17.74
C GLN A 63 8.78 20.47 -18.94
N PHE A 64 8.69 19.34 -19.67
CA PHE A 64 9.37 19.06 -20.93
C PHE A 64 8.44 18.40 -21.98
N MET A 65 7.12 18.44 -21.76
CA MET A 65 6.13 18.05 -22.77
C MET A 65 5.65 19.31 -23.52
N ASP A 66 6.58 19.98 -24.20
CA ASP A 66 6.32 20.96 -25.27
C ASP A 66 6.96 20.44 -26.57
#